data_AF-A0A353T256-F1
#
_entry.id   AF-A0A353T256-F1
#
_cell.length_a   1.000
_cell.length_b   1.000
_cell.length_c   1.000
_cell.angle_alpha   90.00
_cell.angle_beta   90.00
_cell.angle_gamma   90.00
#
_symmetry.space_group_name_H-M   'P 1'
#
loop_
_entity.id
_entity.type
_entity.pdbx_description
1 polymer ?
#
loop_
_entity_poly.entity_id
_entity_poly.type
_entity_poly.pdbx_seq_one_letter_code
_entity_poly.pdbx_strand_id
1 'polypeptide(L)'
;MDKFAVVLQPDEGEGILASHPVLKYLPEKYARCCLSRLPARTAGFILDREDNDRLGCMVKVPALFLQPERGKDGSRLHLLKGMARKMKKRGIHYLSFPFAYDFLDPEEIFCLEDRGIAVLDGFY
;
A
#
# COMPACT_ATOMS: atom_id res chain seq x y z
N MET A 1 11.77 19.01 3.19
CA MET A 1 10.81 18.39 2.26
C MET A 1 9.91 17.44 3.03
N ASP A 2 8.64 17.36 2.65
CA ASP A 2 7.72 16.38 3.21
C ASP A 2 8.03 14.98 2.69
N LYS A 3 7.91 13.97 3.56
CA LYS A 3 8.21 12.59 3.17
C LYS A 3 7.04 11.98 2.42
N PHE A 4 7.36 11.10 1.48
CA PHE A 4 6.38 10.45 0.64
C PHE A 4 6.48 8.92 0.72
N ALA A 5 5.38 8.25 0.38
CA ALA A 5 5.37 6.83 0.11
C ALA A 5 5.02 6.60 -1.36
N VAL A 6 5.64 5.58 -1.95
CA VAL A 6 5.32 5.12 -3.30
C VAL A 6 4.79 3.71 -3.20
N VAL A 7 3.58 3.48 -3.70
CA VAL A 7 3.04 2.14 -3.87
C VAL A 7 3.69 1.53 -5.10
N LEU A 8 4.33 0.37 -4.91
CA LEU A 8 4.88 -0.39 -6.02
C LEU A 8 3.75 -0.92 -6.90
N GLN A 9 4.02 -1.00 -8.20
CA GLN A 9 3.07 -1.46 -9.20
C GLN A 9 2.41 -2.79 -8.76
N PRO A 10 1.09 -2.96 -8.99
CA PRO A 10 0.40 -4.19 -8.69
C PRO A 10 1.05 -5.39 -9.42
N ASP A 11 1.55 -6.35 -8.65
CA ASP A 11 2.07 -7.64 -9.12
C ASP A 11 1.15 -8.80 -8.70
N GLU A 12 -0.14 -8.52 -8.44
CA GLU A 12 -1.10 -9.43 -7.79
C GLU A 12 -0.57 -10.09 -6.49
N GLY A 13 0.46 -9.52 -5.86
CA GLY A 13 1.11 -10.08 -4.69
C GLY A 13 2.08 -11.23 -4.98
N GLU A 14 2.43 -11.51 -6.24
CA GLU A 14 3.39 -12.56 -6.62
C GLU A 14 4.76 -12.34 -5.96
N GLY A 15 5.29 -11.11 -5.99
CA GLY A 15 6.57 -10.78 -5.36
C GLY A 15 6.52 -10.88 -3.83
N ILE A 16 5.35 -10.76 -3.22
CA ILE A 16 5.17 -11.02 -1.78
C ILE A 16 5.12 -12.51 -1.52
N LEU A 17 4.40 -13.28 -2.34
CA LEU A 17 4.31 -14.72 -2.21
C LEU A 17 5.69 -15.37 -2.29
N ALA A 18 6.50 -14.99 -3.29
CA ALA A 18 7.84 -15.51 -3.49
C ALA A 18 8.80 -15.21 -2.31
N SER A 19 8.64 -14.05 -1.65
CA SER A 19 9.51 -13.61 -0.55
C SER A 19 8.99 -13.97 0.84
N HIS A 20 7.74 -14.40 0.99
CA HIS A 20 7.15 -14.65 2.31
C HIS A 20 7.66 -15.98 2.90
N PRO A 21 8.12 -16.01 4.17
CA PRO A 21 8.72 -17.21 4.77
C PRO A 21 7.80 -18.43 4.78
N VAL A 22 6.51 -18.21 5.03
CA VAL A 22 5.48 -19.28 5.08
C VAL A 22 4.67 -19.39 3.78
N LEU A 23 4.10 -18.28 3.27
CA LEU A 23 3.16 -18.34 2.14
C LEU A 23 3.76 -18.92 0.85
N LYS A 24 5.08 -18.83 0.65
CA LYS A 24 5.75 -19.41 -0.53
C LYS A 24 5.63 -20.92 -0.65
N TYR A 25 5.30 -21.61 0.45
CA TYR A 25 5.16 -23.07 0.48
C TYR A 25 3.68 -23.52 0.49
N LEU A 26 2.74 -22.59 0.59
CA LEU A 26 1.32 -22.93 0.62
C LEU A 26 0.78 -23.13 -0.81
N PRO A 27 -0.22 -24.02 -0.99
CA PRO A 27 -0.94 -24.09 -2.25
C PRO A 27 -1.55 -22.72 -2.59
N GLU A 28 -1.52 -22.38 -3.88
CA GLU A 28 -1.83 -21.05 -4.39
C GLU A 28 -3.17 -20.51 -3.88
N LYS A 29 -4.23 -21.34 -3.85
CA LYS A 29 -5.56 -20.96 -3.35
C LYS A 29 -5.53 -20.43 -1.91
N TYR A 30 -4.74 -21.06 -1.04
CA TYR A 30 -4.61 -20.63 0.35
C TYR A 30 -3.68 -19.43 0.48
N ALA A 31 -2.59 -19.40 -0.28
CA ALA A 31 -1.67 -18.28 -0.30
C ALA A 31 -2.38 -16.97 -0.74
N ARG A 32 -3.17 -17.01 -1.82
CA ARG A 32 -3.98 -15.87 -2.29
C ARG A 32 -5.00 -15.40 -1.24
N CYS A 33 -5.67 -16.32 -0.54
CA CYS A 33 -6.60 -15.99 0.54
C CYS A 33 -5.90 -15.28 1.72
N CYS A 34 -4.67 -15.66 2.04
CA CYS A 34 -3.86 -14.98 3.05
C CYS A 34 -3.36 -13.61 2.57
N LEU A 35 -2.91 -13.51 1.31
CA LEU A 35 -2.42 -12.27 0.72
C LEU A 35 -3.49 -11.16 0.72
N SER A 36 -4.75 -11.51 0.46
CA SER A 36 -5.87 -10.56 0.47
C SER A 36 -6.14 -9.94 1.85
N ARG A 37 -5.53 -10.47 2.92
CA ARG A 37 -5.65 -9.98 4.30
C ARG A 37 -4.35 -9.38 4.83
N LEU A 38 -3.27 -9.39 4.06
CA LEU A 38 -1.99 -8.87 4.51
C LEU A 38 -2.01 -7.33 4.57
N PRO A 39 -1.52 -6.73 5.67
CA PRO A 39 -1.41 -5.28 5.78
C PRO A 39 -0.32 -4.75 4.83
N ALA A 40 -0.38 -3.45 4.55
CA ALA A 40 0.67 -2.72 3.86
C ALA A 40 2.05 -2.99 4.47
N ARG A 41 3.03 -3.33 3.61
CA ARG A 41 4.42 -3.62 3.99
C ARG A 41 5.37 -2.66 3.32
N THR A 42 6.37 -2.21 4.06
CA THR A 42 7.47 -1.41 3.49
C THR A 42 8.43 -2.34 2.76
N ALA A 43 8.68 -2.07 1.47
CA ALA A 43 9.64 -2.80 0.65
C ALA A 43 11.05 -2.22 0.73
N GLY A 44 11.18 -0.90 0.95
CA GLY A 44 12.46 -0.22 1.07
C GLY A 44 12.31 1.27 1.37
N PHE A 45 13.43 1.95 1.55
CA PHE A 45 13.48 3.40 1.75
C PHE A 45 14.01 4.09 0.49
N ILE A 46 13.51 5.30 0.25
CA ILE A 46 14.00 6.18 -0.80
C ILE A 46 14.93 7.18 -0.12
N LEU A 47 16.17 7.23 -0.57
CA LEU A 47 17.24 8.05 0.00
C LEU A 47 17.60 9.17 -0.96
N ASP A 48 17.94 10.31 -0.39
CA ASP A 48 18.60 11.38 -1.12
C ASP A 48 20.00 10.94 -1.56
N ARG A 49 20.42 11.38 -2.74
CA ARG A 49 21.69 10.95 -3.33
C ARG A 49 22.89 11.66 -2.72
N GLU A 50 22.72 12.89 -2.25
CA GLU A 50 23.80 13.73 -1.73
C GLU A 50 24.05 13.42 -0.25
N ASP A 51 22.98 13.43 0.55
CA ASP A 51 23.10 13.34 2.01
C ASP A 51 22.67 11.98 2.61
N ASN A 52 22.21 11.02 1.78
CA ASN A 52 21.58 9.76 2.22
C ASN A 52 20.36 9.95 3.13
N ASP A 53 19.75 11.13 3.09
CA ASP A 53 18.59 11.46 3.90
C ASP A 53 17.34 10.71 3.45
N ARG A 54 16.49 10.31 4.41
CA ARG A 54 15.29 9.52 4.09
C ARG A 54 14.17 10.41 3.53
N LEU A 55 14.06 10.44 2.21
CA LEU A 55 13.00 11.13 1.48
C LEU A 55 11.65 10.41 1.59
N GLY A 56 11.66 9.08 1.67
CA GLY A 56 10.41 8.33 1.64
C GLY A 56 10.54 6.81 1.78
N CYS A 57 9.49 6.08 1.42
CA CYS A 57 9.52 4.63 1.39
C CYS A 57 8.67 4.01 0.28
N MET A 58 9.12 2.86 -0.22
CA MET A 58 8.35 2.01 -1.11
C MET A 58 7.44 1.08 -0.30
N VAL A 59 6.20 0.93 -0.72
CA VAL A 59 5.16 0.16 -0.03
C VAL A 59 4.51 -0.84 -0.97
N LYS A 60 4.27 -2.06 -0.46
CA LYS A 60 3.44 -3.08 -1.12
C LYS A 60 2.13 -3.22 -0.37
N VAL A 61 1.02 -3.28 -1.11
CA VAL A 61 -0.35 -3.33 -0.58
C VAL A 61 -1.17 -4.44 -1.27
N PRO A 62 -0.82 -5.73 -1.05
CA PRO A 62 -1.43 -6.85 -1.77
C PRO A 62 -2.95 -6.95 -1.55
N ALA A 63 -3.41 -6.64 -0.34
CA ALA A 63 -4.82 -6.70 0.01
C ALA A 63 -5.69 -5.71 -0.78
N LEU A 64 -5.14 -4.58 -1.24
CA LEU A 64 -5.90 -3.62 -2.06
C LEU A 64 -6.10 -4.12 -3.49
N PHE A 65 -5.11 -4.84 -4.03
CA PHE A 65 -5.12 -5.34 -5.41
C PHE A 65 -5.87 -6.67 -5.57
N LEU A 66 -5.88 -7.50 -4.53
CA LEU A 66 -6.47 -8.85 -4.57
C LEU A 66 -7.95 -8.90 -4.14
N GLN A 67 -8.55 -7.76 -3.82
CA GLN A 67 -9.96 -7.67 -3.43
C GLN A 67 -10.77 -6.97 -4.55
N PRO A 68 -11.41 -7.74 -5.45
CA PRO A 68 -12.15 -7.17 -6.59
C PRO A 68 -13.50 -6.55 -6.20
N GLU A 69 -14.09 -6.92 -5.06
CA GLU A 69 -15.38 -6.38 -4.61
C GLU A 69 -15.17 -5.02 -3.91
N ARG A 70 -15.32 -3.94 -4.68
CA ARG A 70 -15.43 -2.58 -4.14
C ARG A 70 -16.67 -2.49 -3.24
N GLY A 71 -16.52 -1.99 -2.00
CA GLY A 71 -17.65 -1.51 -1.19
C GLY A 71 -18.43 -2.50 -0.32
N LYS A 72 -18.07 -3.79 -0.18
CA LYS A 72 -18.86 -4.72 0.67
C LYS A 72 -18.27 -5.04 2.04
N ASP A 73 -17.01 -4.69 2.30
CA ASP A 73 -16.31 -5.20 3.47
C ASP A 73 -15.58 -4.07 4.20
N GLY A 74 -16.02 -3.75 5.43
CA GLY A 74 -15.37 -2.77 6.32
C GLY A 74 -13.89 -3.08 6.63
N SER A 75 -13.40 -4.23 6.17
CA SER A 75 -12.01 -4.66 6.23
C SER A 75 -11.06 -3.76 5.40
N ARG A 76 -11.49 -3.23 4.24
CA ARG A 76 -10.67 -2.35 3.38
C ARG A 76 -10.42 -0.99 4.01
N LEU A 77 -11.47 -0.32 4.49
CA LEU A 77 -11.33 0.94 5.23
C LEU A 77 -10.48 0.75 6.49
N HIS A 78 -10.59 -0.37 7.20
CA HIS A 78 -9.72 -0.66 8.33
C HIS A 78 -8.24 -0.79 7.90
N LEU A 79 -7.97 -1.41 6.75
CA LEU A 79 -6.62 -1.50 6.19
C LEU A 79 -6.06 -0.13 5.81
N LEU A 80 -6.85 0.72 5.15
CA LEU A 80 -6.46 2.09 4.78
C LEU A 80 -6.21 2.96 6.02
N LYS A 81 -7.07 2.88 7.04
CA LYS A 81 -6.86 3.56 8.34
C LYS A 81 -5.56 3.09 9.00
N GLY A 82 -5.28 1.79 8.97
CA GLY A 82 -4.05 1.21 9.49
C GLY A 82 -2.81 1.68 8.72
N MET A 83 -2.92 1.79 7.39
CA MET A 83 -1.88 2.30 6.51
C MET A 83 -1.59 3.77 6.80
N ALA A 84 -2.60 4.63 6.79
CA ALA A 84 -2.48 6.06 7.10
C ALA A 84 -1.85 6.29 8.48
N ARG A 85 -2.25 5.52 9.50
CA ARG A 85 -1.65 5.58 10.84
C ARG A 85 -0.15 5.26 10.82
N LYS A 86 0.27 4.24 10.07
CA LYS A 86 1.69 3.88 9.93
C LYS A 86 2.49 4.96 9.18
N MET A 87 1.91 5.55 8.15
CA MET A 87 2.52 6.60 7.35
C MET A 87 2.73 7.88 8.17
N LYS A 88 1.70 8.31 8.89
CA LYS A 88 1.77 9.48 9.77
C LYS A 88 2.82 9.32 10.87
N LYS A 89 2.92 8.12 11.47
CA LYS A 89 3.99 7.80 12.44
C LYS A 89 5.41 7.95 11.87
N ARG A 90 5.56 7.95 10.55
CA ARG A 90 6.84 8.12 9.84
C ARG A 90 7.03 9.53 9.27
N GLY A 91 6.08 10.45 9.53
CA GLY A 91 6.08 11.80 8.95
C GLY A 91 5.82 11.81 7.45
N ILE A 92 5.14 10.78 6.93
CA ILE A 92 4.77 10.71 5.51
C ILE A 92 3.40 11.35 5.34
N HIS A 93 3.32 12.27 4.39
CA HIS A 93 2.12 13.05 4.08
C HIS A 93 1.60 12.84 2.66
N TYR A 94 2.42 12.28 1.78
CA TYR A 94 2.07 12.03 0.39
C TYR A 94 2.11 10.53 0.09
N LEU A 95 1.07 10.02 -0.58
CA LEU A 95 0.99 8.66 -1.10
C LEU A 95 0.90 8.71 -2.62
N SER A 96 2.00 8.38 -3.31
CA SER A 96 1.93 8.10 -4.74
C SER A 96 1.42 6.68 -4.95
N PHE A 97 0.30 6.55 -5.66
CA PHE A 97 -0.37 5.29 -5.92
C PHE A 97 -0.63 5.15 -7.43
N PRO A 98 -0.16 4.09 -8.10
CA PRO A 98 -0.41 3.89 -9.52
C PRO A 98 -1.87 3.50 -9.77
N PHE A 99 -2.57 4.25 -10.63
CA PHE A 99 -3.99 4.04 -10.95
C PHE A 99 -4.90 4.15 -9.70
N ALA A 100 -4.65 5.16 -8.87
CA ALA A 100 -5.34 5.33 -7.59
C ALA A 100 -6.86 5.30 -7.73
N TYR A 101 -7.41 5.98 -8.74
CA TYR A 101 -8.85 6.02 -9.00
C TYR A 101 -9.43 4.71 -9.56
N ASP A 102 -8.59 3.82 -10.09
CA ASP A 102 -9.00 2.48 -10.53
C ASP A 102 -9.01 1.47 -9.37
N PHE A 103 -8.28 1.72 -8.29
CA PHE A 103 -8.17 0.81 -7.15
C PHE A 103 -8.89 1.27 -5.89
N LEU A 104 -9.11 2.57 -5.74
CA LEU A 104 -9.75 3.19 -4.58
C LEU A 104 -11.02 3.92 -5.00
N ASP A 105 -12.09 3.73 -4.24
CA ASP A 105 -13.30 4.53 -4.40
C ASP A 105 -13.15 5.92 -3.72
N PRO A 106 -14.06 6.88 -3.98
CA PRO A 106 -13.97 8.22 -3.39
C PRO A 106 -14.01 8.24 -1.86
N GLU A 107 -14.70 7.30 -1.20
CA GLU A 107 -14.75 7.23 0.26
C GLU A 107 -13.42 6.74 0.83
N GLU A 108 -12.77 5.80 0.14
CA GLU A 108 -11.44 5.29 0.46
C GLU A 108 -10.36 6.37 0.30
N ILE A 109 -10.42 7.16 -0.77
CA ILE A 109 -9.53 8.31 -0.98
C ILE A 109 -9.76 9.36 0.11
N PHE A 110 -11.01 9.74 0.36
CA PHE A 110 -11.36 10.68 1.41
C PHE A 110 -10.88 10.19 2.79
N CYS A 111 -10.96 8.89 3.08
CA CYS A 111 -10.46 8.31 4.32
C CYS A 111 -8.94 8.49 4.51
N LEU A 112 -8.16 8.55 3.43
CA LEU A 112 -6.72 8.84 3.49
C LEU A 112 -6.48 10.35 3.67
N GLU A 113 -7.20 11.17 2.91
CA GLU A 113 -7.07 12.63 2.92
C GLU A 113 -7.48 13.26 4.27
N ASP A 114 -8.61 12.83 4.86
CA ASP A 114 -9.06 13.23 6.20
C ASP A 114 -8.00 12.94 7.28
N ARG A 115 -7.11 11.97 7.01
CA ARG A 115 -6.02 11.59 7.93
C ARG A 115 -4.71 12.33 7.67
N GLY A 116 -4.71 13.28 6.72
CA GLY A 116 -3.56 14.08 6.32
C GLY A 116 -2.61 13.35 5.39
N ILE A 117 -3.12 12.40 4.60
CA ILE A 117 -2.38 11.72 3.54
C ILE A 117 -2.96 12.15 2.18
N ALA A 118 -2.25 13.02 1.47
CA ALA A 118 -2.61 13.39 0.11
C ALA A 118 -2.32 12.22 -0.84
N VAL A 119 -3.33 11.80 -1.60
CA VAL A 119 -3.19 10.73 -2.59
C VAL A 119 -2.81 11.36 -3.93
N LEU A 120 -1.68 10.95 -4.48
CA LEU A 120 -1.19 11.36 -5.78
C LEU A 120 -1.35 10.19 -6.74
N ASP A 121 -2.19 10.36 -7.74
CA ASP A 121 -2.35 9.34 -8.77
C ASP A 121 -1.14 9.34 -9.71
N GLY A 122 -0.43 8.22 -9.74
CA GLY A 122 0.69 8.00 -10.64
C GLY A 122 0.17 7.48 -11.99
N PHE A 123 0.02 8.36 -12.97
CA PHE A 123 -0.22 7.98 -14.36
C PHE A 123 1.10 7.85 -15.11
N TYR A 124 1.41 6.65 -15.60
CA TYR A 124 2.26 6.41 -16.76
C TYR A 124 1.89 5.10 -17.45
#